data_AF-A0A0P9DFS2-F1
#
_entry.id   AF-A0A0P9DFS2-F1
#
_cell.length_a   1.000
_cell.length_b   1.000
_cell.length_c   1.000
_cell.angle_alpha   90.00
_cell.angle_beta   90.00
_cell.angle_gamma   90.00
#
_symmetry.space_group_name_H-M   'P 1'
#
loop_
_entity.id
_entity.type
_entity.pdbx_description
1 polymer ?
#
loop_
_entity_poly.entity_id
_entity_poly.type
_entity_poly.pdbx_seq_one_letter_code
_entity_poly.pdbx_strand_id
1 'polypeptide(L)'
;MIDIQALDVYQLEQLRDAINRQLLRVRRTEGLRLPELLQLFEEVKTTLHDQGKEWHSLERWQWMEGGIKFWLNPNEQDIYRPGWYTIDDLIAWAHDTGPVLIEELDFEEEGPDPFGLPSDRNVPIRWLPSTDTAETTSNHE
;
A
#
# COMPACT_ATOMS: atom_id res chain seq x y z
N MET A 1 -18.68 5.67 -33.42
CA MET A 1 -17.51 6.55 -33.52
C MET A 1 -17.72 7.65 -32.49
N ILE A 2 -16.82 7.83 -31.52
CA ILE A 2 -16.94 8.93 -30.55
C ILE A 2 -16.58 10.22 -31.29
N ASP A 3 -17.48 11.22 -31.28
CA ASP A 3 -17.21 12.54 -31.86
C ASP A 3 -16.60 13.46 -30.80
N ILE A 4 -15.27 13.60 -30.83
CA ILE A 4 -14.50 14.35 -29.84
C ILE A 4 -14.80 15.86 -29.93
N GLN A 5 -15.18 16.37 -31.11
CA GLN A 5 -15.39 17.81 -31.33
C GLN A 5 -16.69 18.33 -30.72
N ALA A 6 -17.61 17.42 -30.36
CA ALA A 6 -18.90 17.74 -29.78
C ALA A 6 -18.91 17.67 -28.24
N LEU A 7 -17.82 17.21 -27.62
CA LEU A 7 -17.73 17.02 -26.17
C LEU A 7 -17.41 18.35 -25.49
N ASP A 8 -18.07 18.59 -24.35
CA ASP A 8 -17.67 19.68 -23.46
C ASP A 8 -16.39 19.33 -22.67
N VAL A 9 -15.84 20.32 -21.95
CA VAL A 9 -14.58 20.16 -21.20
C VAL A 9 -14.67 19.01 -20.19
N TYR A 10 -15.77 18.90 -19.47
CA TYR A 10 -15.97 17.87 -18.45
C TYR A 10 -16.05 16.47 -19.08
N GLN A 11 -16.75 16.34 -20.20
CA GLN A 11 -16.84 15.09 -20.96
C GLN A 11 -15.49 14.68 -21.57
N LEU A 12 -14.67 15.65 -21.98
CA LEU A 12 -13.30 15.40 -22.45
C LEU A 12 -12.39 14.90 -21.33
N GLU A 13 -12.50 15.48 -20.12
CA GLU A 13 -11.79 15.01 -18.93
C GLU A 13 -12.18 13.58 -18.59
N GLN A 14 -13.47 13.26 -18.54
CA GLN A 14 -13.95 11.89 -18.31
C GLN A 14 -13.42 10.90 -19.37
N LEU A 15 -13.39 11.30 -20.64
CA LEU A 15 -12.88 10.46 -21.72
C LEU A 15 -11.37 10.22 -21.58
N ARG A 16 -10.60 11.27 -21.27
CA ARG A 16 -9.16 11.16 -21.01
C ARG A 16 -8.90 10.18 -19.86
N ASP A 17 -9.63 10.32 -18.76
CA ASP A 17 -9.44 9.49 -17.57
C ASP A 17 -9.78 8.02 -17.87
N ALA A 18 -10.86 7.78 -18.61
CA ALA A 18 -11.26 6.44 -19.05
C ALA A 18 -10.22 5.79 -19.98
N ILE A 19 -9.67 6.56 -20.93
CA ILE A 19 -8.60 6.09 -21.83
C ILE A 19 -7.33 5.78 -21.04
N ASN A 20 -6.93 6.66 -20.12
CA ASN A 20 -5.75 6.47 -19.29
C ASN A 20 -5.86 5.20 -18.44
N ARG A 21 -6.99 5.00 -17.75
CA ARG A 21 -7.30 3.76 -17.02
C ARG A 21 -7.20 2.53 -17.93
N GLN A 22 -7.75 2.61 -19.14
CA GLN A 22 -7.71 1.49 -20.08
C GLN A 22 -6.29 1.19 -20.58
N LEU A 23 -5.46 2.20 -20.83
CA LEU A 23 -4.07 2.03 -21.24
C LEU A 23 -3.24 1.36 -20.14
N LEU A 24 -3.41 1.79 -18.89
CA LEU A 24 -2.71 1.19 -17.74
C LEU A 24 -3.09 -0.28 -17.57
N ARG A 25 -4.38 -0.62 -17.69
CA ARG A 25 -4.86 -2.00 -17.59
C ARG A 25 -4.26 -2.96 -18.63
N VAL A 26 -4.01 -2.46 -19.85
CA VAL A 26 -3.54 -3.29 -20.97
C VAL A 26 -2.02 -3.41 -21.01
N ARG A 27 -1.29 -2.45 -20.43
CA ARG A 27 0.18 -2.47 -20.42
C ARG A 27 0.70 -3.56 -19.51
N ARG A 28 1.72 -4.28 -20.01
CA ARG A 28 2.56 -5.17 -19.21
C ARG A 28 3.81 -4.40 -18.80
N THR A 29 4.16 -4.46 -17.53
CA THR A 29 5.33 -3.78 -16.94
C THR A 29 6.58 -4.66 -16.91
N GLU A 30 6.39 -5.98 -17.02
CA GLU A 30 7.47 -6.96 -17.12
C GLU A 30 8.35 -6.69 -18.35
N GLY A 31 9.65 -6.43 -18.10
CA GLY A 31 10.66 -6.24 -19.14
C GLY A 31 10.89 -4.80 -19.60
N LEU A 32 10.20 -3.82 -19.00
CA LEU A 32 10.47 -2.39 -19.26
C LEU A 32 11.85 -1.98 -18.75
N ARG A 33 12.54 -1.13 -19.50
CA ARG A 33 13.78 -0.48 -19.06
C ARG A 33 13.45 0.68 -18.13
N LEU A 34 14.43 1.08 -17.32
CA LEU A 34 14.27 2.18 -16.36
C LEU A 34 13.65 3.47 -16.95
N PRO A 35 14.08 3.98 -18.14
CA PRO A 35 13.46 5.18 -18.70
C PRO A 35 11.98 5.01 -19.04
N GLU A 36 11.59 3.84 -19.55
CA GLU A 36 10.20 3.52 -19.90
C GLU A 36 9.34 3.41 -18.65
N LEU A 37 9.91 2.85 -17.58
CA LEU A 37 9.23 2.71 -16.30
C LEU A 37 9.03 4.07 -15.61
N LEU A 38 10.02 4.96 -15.66
CA LEU A 38 9.88 6.32 -15.16
C LEU A 38 8.86 7.13 -15.97
N GLN A 39 8.81 6.94 -17.30
CA GLN A 39 7.77 7.57 -18.12
C GLN A 39 6.38 7.05 -17.75
N LEU A 40 6.22 5.73 -17.59
CA LEU A 40 4.97 5.14 -17.14
C LEU A 40 4.59 5.64 -15.74
N PHE A 41 5.57 5.87 -14.87
CA PHE A 41 5.33 6.39 -13.53
C PHE A 41 4.73 7.80 -13.58
N GLU A 42 5.25 8.68 -14.44
CA GLU A 42 4.66 10.00 -14.67
C GLU A 42 3.22 9.91 -15.20
N GLU A 43 2.94 9.00 -16.15
CA GLU A 43 1.59 8.75 -16.67
C GLU A 43 0.62 8.27 -15.55
N VAL A 44 1.10 7.41 -14.64
CA VAL A 44 0.34 6.93 -13.48
C VAL A 44 0.07 8.07 -12.50
N LYS A 45 1.05 8.92 -12.19
CA LYS A 45 0.83 10.10 -11.32
C LYS A 45 -0.23 11.03 -11.90
N THR A 46 -0.18 11.33 -13.19
CA THR A 46 -1.22 12.14 -13.85
C THR A 46 -2.59 11.48 -13.70
N THR A 47 -2.68 10.17 -13.95
CA THR A 47 -3.93 9.42 -13.82
C THR A 47 -4.47 9.44 -12.38
N LEU A 48 -3.63 9.28 -11.37
CA LEU A 48 -4.04 9.32 -9.97
C LEU A 48 -4.52 10.73 -9.57
N HIS A 49 -3.80 11.77 -10.02
CA HIS A 49 -4.19 13.16 -9.77
C HIS A 49 -5.53 13.51 -10.42
N ASP A 50 -5.75 13.09 -11.66
CA ASP A 50 -7.01 13.28 -12.38
C ASP A 50 -8.19 12.59 -11.67
N GLN A 51 -7.93 11.52 -10.92
CA GLN A 51 -8.94 10.82 -10.10
C GLN A 51 -9.16 11.45 -8.72
N GLY A 52 -8.47 12.56 -8.39
CA GLY A 52 -8.55 13.21 -7.09
C GLY A 52 -7.78 12.47 -5.98
N LYS A 53 -6.91 11.50 -6.32
CA LYS A 53 -6.06 10.83 -5.34
C LYS A 53 -4.87 11.72 -5.03
N GLU A 54 -4.74 12.10 -3.77
CA GLU A 54 -3.67 12.98 -3.32
C GLU A 54 -2.65 12.27 -2.42
N TRP A 55 -1.41 12.75 -2.46
CA TRP A 55 -0.32 12.21 -1.66
C TRP A 55 0.59 13.32 -1.13
N HIS A 56 1.12 13.10 0.07
CA HIS A 56 2.19 13.91 0.64
C HIS A 56 3.56 13.57 0.02
N SER A 57 3.73 12.34 -0.48
CA SER A 57 4.99 11.91 -1.11
C SER A 57 4.78 10.78 -2.12
N LEU A 58 5.31 10.95 -3.33
CA LEU A 58 5.36 9.94 -4.40
C LEU A 58 6.47 10.27 -5.40
N GLU A 59 7.69 10.49 -4.90
CA GLU A 59 8.85 10.86 -5.74
C GLU A 59 10.12 10.07 -5.39
N ARG A 60 10.12 9.39 -4.23
CA ARG A 60 11.25 8.59 -3.78
C ARG A 60 11.11 7.19 -4.36
N TRP A 61 12.17 6.67 -4.94
CA TRP A 61 12.22 5.30 -5.46
C TRP A 61 13.50 4.59 -5.02
N GLN A 62 13.46 3.27 -4.96
CA GLN A 62 14.63 2.44 -4.69
C GLN A 62 14.53 1.09 -5.40
N TRP A 63 15.68 0.46 -5.62
CA TRP A 63 15.74 -0.91 -6.13
C TRP A 63 15.61 -1.89 -4.96
N MET A 64 14.59 -2.75 -4.99
CA MET A 64 14.35 -3.77 -3.98
C MET A 64 13.61 -4.98 -4.56
N GLU A 65 13.93 -6.18 -4.07
CA GLU A 65 13.28 -7.42 -4.50
C GLU A 65 13.32 -7.67 -6.03
N GLY A 66 14.40 -7.23 -6.69
CA GLY A 66 14.60 -7.44 -8.13
C GLY A 66 13.88 -6.43 -9.04
N GLY A 67 13.22 -5.41 -8.47
CA GLY A 67 12.57 -4.35 -9.23
C GLY A 67 12.70 -2.98 -8.57
N ILE A 68 12.23 -1.95 -9.26
CA ILE A 68 12.09 -0.61 -8.69
C ILE A 68 10.75 -0.49 -7.97
N LYS A 69 10.78 0.10 -6.77
CA LYS A 69 9.59 0.48 -6.00
C LYS A 69 9.61 1.95 -5.65
N PHE A 70 8.43 2.53 -5.52
CA PHE A 70 8.17 3.92 -5.21
C PHE A 70 7.56 4.04 -3.82
N TRP A 71 8.04 4.99 -3.03
CA TRP A 71 7.47 5.30 -1.73
C TRP A 71 6.22 6.15 -1.94
N LEU A 72 5.09 5.65 -1.48
CA LEU A 72 3.82 6.36 -1.43
C LEU A 72 3.51 6.74 0.01
N ASN A 73 3.15 8.01 0.21
CA ASN A 73 2.52 8.50 1.42
C ASN A 73 1.21 9.21 1.04
N PRO A 74 0.05 8.53 1.07
CA PRO A 74 -1.22 9.09 0.66
C PRO A 74 -1.73 10.12 1.69
N ASN A 75 -2.64 11.02 1.26
CA ASN A 75 -3.28 11.99 2.15
C ASN A 75 -4.36 11.31 3.02
N GLU A 76 -5.20 10.48 2.42
CA GLU A 76 -6.28 9.70 3.08
C GLU A 76 -5.72 8.40 3.69
N GLN A 77 -4.99 8.53 4.80
CA GLN A 77 -4.32 7.39 5.47
C GLN A 77 -5.27 6.49 6.26
N ASP A 78 -6.54 6.90 6.40
CA ASP A 78 -7.65 6.10 6.90
C ASP A 78 -8.09 5.04 5.89
N ILE A 79 -7.89 5.28 4.59
CA ILE A 79 -8.32 4.41 3.49
C ILE A 79 -7.12 3.77 2.77
N TYR A 80 -5.95 4.43 2.78
CA TYR A 80 -4.78 3.99 2.02
C TYR A 80 -3.54 3.78 2.91
N ARG A 81 -2.78 2.72 2.62
CA ARG A 81 -1.54 2.36 3.31
C ARG A 81 -0.34 3.13 2.73
N PRO A 82 0.50 3.76 3.58
CA PRO A 82 1.80 4.24 3.15
C PRO A 82 2.78 3.07 3.00
N GLY A 83 3.71 3.14 2.05
CA GLY A 83 4.62 2.04 1.80
C GLY A 83 5.43 2.13 0.51
N TRP A 84 6.18 1.06 0.24
CA TRP A 84 6.93 0.87 -1.00
C TRP A 84 6.12 0.02 -1.97
N TYR A 85 5.76 0.60 -3.11
CA TYR A 85 4.88 0.00 -4.10
C TYR A 85 5.56 -0.13 -5.45
N THR A 86 5.29 -1.22 -6.15
CA THR A 86 5.66 -1.34 -7.56
C THR A 86 4.81 -0.41 -8.41
N ILE A 87 5.21 -0.19 -9.66
CA ILE A 87 4.37 0.57 -10.58
C ILE A 87 3.02 -0.11 -10.84
N ASP A 88 2.98 -1.46 -10.82
CA ASP A 88 1.74 -2.23 -10.94
C ASP A 88 0.81 -2.03 -9.74
N ASP A 89 1.35 -1.94 -8.53
CA ASP A 89 0.55 -1.65 -7.33
C ASP A 89 -0.08 -0.25 -7.42
N LEU A 90 0.64 0.74 -7.96
CA LEU A 90 0.11 2.08 -8.18
C LEU A 90 -0.95 2.12 -9.30
N ILE A 91 -0.77 1.30 -10.34
CA ILE A 91 -1.78 1.09 -11.38
C ILE A 91 -3.03 0.44 -10.78
N ALA A 92 -2.87 -0.61 -9.97
CA ALA A 92 -3.97 -1.26 -9.27
C ALA A 92 -4.72 -0.27 -8.36
N TRP A 93 -3.97 0.60 -7.67
CA TRP A 93 -4.55 1.68 -6.88
C TRP A 93 -5.37 2.64 -7.74
N ALA A 94 -4.91 3.01 -8.96
CA ALA A 94 -5.70 3.80 -9.91
C ALA A 94 -6.99 3.11 -10.40
N HIS A 95 -7.16 1.82 -10.09
CA HIS A 95 -8.35 1.02 -10.33
C HIS A 95 -9.11 0.67 -9.03
N ASP A 96 -8.80 1.33 -7.92
CA ASP A 96 -9.39 1.07 -6.61
C ASP A 96 -9.24 -0.40 -6.19
N THR A 97 -8.05 -0.96 -6.45
CA THR A 97 -7.67 -2.32 -6.05
C THR A 97 -6.22 -2.37 -5.55
N GLY A 98 -5.82 -3.51 -5.01
CA GLY A 98 -4.42 -3.79 -4.70
C GLY A 98 -3.97 -3.31 -3.31
N PRO A 99 -2.66 -3.45 -3.02
CA PRO A 99 -2.14 -3.40 -1.65
C PRO A 99 -2.04 -2.00 -1.05
N VAL A 100 -2.37 -0.96 -1.83
CA VAL A 100 -2.47 0.41 -1.33
C VAL A 100 -3.75 0.60 -0.53
N LEU A 101 -4.84 -0.12 -0.85
CA LEU A 101 -6.08 -0.03 -0.09
C LEU A 101 -5.93 -0.73 1.27
N ILE A 102 -6.42 -0.06 2.32
CA ILE A 102 -6.72 -0.71 3.57
C ILE A 102 -8.02 -1.47 3.31
N GLU A 103 -7.93 -2.78 3.07
CA GLU A 103 -9.10 -3.63 3.24
C GLU A 103 -9.56 -3.44 4.69
N GLU A 104 -10.75 -2.85 4.89
CA GLU A 104 -11.53 -3.07 6.09
C GLU A 104 -11.66 -4.58 6.18
N LEU A 105 -10.86 -5.20 7.04
CA LEU A 105 -11.11 -6.58 7.46
C LEU A 105 -12.60 -6.61 7.82
N ASP A 106 -13.37 -7.40 7.07
CA ASP A 106 -14.74 -7.75 7.38
C ASP A 106 -14.82 -8.00 8.89
N PHE A 107 -15.38 -7.05 9.65
CA PHE A 107 -15.81 -7.26 11.02
C PHE A 107 -17.09 -8.13 11.04
N GLU A 108 -17.17 -9.13 10.16
CA GLU A 108 -18.22 -10.14 10.10
C GLU A 108 -17.60 -11.55 10.20
N GLU A 109 -16.90 -11.79 11.30
CA GLU A 109 -17.01 -13.04 12.04
C GLU A 109 -16.59 -12.77 13.50
N GLU A 110 -17.57 -12.52 14.38
CA GLU A 110 -17.41 -12.75 15.82
C GLU A 110 -17.18 -14.27 16.04
N GLY A 111 -16.01 -14.75 15.63
CA GLY A 111 -15.41 -15.93 16.25
C GLY A 111 -14.93 -15.54 17.65
N PRO A 112 -14.98 -16.47 18.63
CA PRO A 112 -14.49 -16.16 19.97
C PRO A 112 -13.02 -15.73 19.91
N ASP A 113 -12.75 -14.53 20.44
CA ASP A 113 -11.42 -13.90 20.45
C ASP A 113 -10.35 -14.88 20.98
N PRO A 114 -9.37 -15.29 20.15
CA PRO A 114 -8.29 -16.19 20.59
C PRO A 114 -7.35 -15.55 21.61
N PHE A 115 -7.45 -14.24 21.85
CA PHE A 115 -6.75 -13.48 22.88
C PHE A 115 -7.67 -12.93 23.97
N GLY A 116 -8.94 -13.35 23.98
CA GLY A 116 -9.89 -13.00 25.03
C GLY A 116 -9.33 -13.47 26.37
N LEU A 117 -8.95 -12.52 27.24
CA LEU A 117 -8.47 -12.84 28.57
C LEU A 117 -9.53 -13.72 29.26
N PRO A 118 -9.17 -14.90 29.79
CA PRO A 118 -10.12 -15.73 30.50
C PRO A 118 -10.71 -14.91 31.65
N SER A 119 -12.03 -14.74 31.64
CA SER A 119 -12.76 -13.98 32.67
C SER A 119 -12.75 -14.69 34.03
N ASP A 120 -12.17 -15.88 34.12
CA ASP A 120 -11.88 -16.57 35.36
C ASP A 120 -10.64 -15.98 36.04
N ARG A 121 -10.90 -15.08 37.00
CA ARG A 121 -9.94 -14.57 37.97
C ARG A 121 -9.39 -15.70 38.87
N ASN A 122 -8.53 -16.58 38.35
CA ASN A 122 -7.62 -17.33 39.21
C ASN A 122 -6.39 -17.95 38.50
N VAL A 123 -5.86 -17.35 37.43
CA VAL A 123 -4.62 -17.83 36.82
C VAL A 123 -3.44 -16.98 37.32
N PRO A 124 -2.51 -17.53 38.12
CA PRO A 124 -1.32 -16.79 38.54
C PRO A 124 -0.38 -16.58 37.35
N ILE A 125 -0.23 -15.32 36.92
CA ILE A 125 0.75 -14.93 35.90
C ILE A 125 2.15 -15.12 36.50
N ARG A 126 2.87 -16.14 36.04
CA ARG A 126 4.28 -16.33 36.34
C ARG A 126 5.10 -15.54 35.32
N TRP A 127 5.55 -14.35 35.71
CA TRP A 127 6.52 -13.58 34.94
C TRP A 127 7.83 -14.38 34.82
N LEU A 128 8.42 -14.36 33.63
CA LEU A 128 9.72 -14.98 33.34
C LEU A 128 10.76 -14.51 34.37
N PRO A 129 11.70 -15.38 34.81
CA PRO A 129 12.68 -14.99 35.82
C PRO A 129 13.58 -13.89 35.27
N SER A 130 13.65 -12.77 35.99
CA SER A 130 14.67 -11.75 35.79
C SER A 130 16.02 -12.41 35.97
N THR A 131 16.88 -12.38 34.95
CA THR A 131 18.28 -12.75 35.09
C THR A 131 18.99 -11.65 35.88
N ASP A 132 18.80 -11.65 37.19
CA ASP A 132 19.68 -10.96 38.12
C ASP A 132 20.88 -11.89 38.33
N THR A 133 21.89 -11.77 37.46
CA THR A 133 23.13 -12.54 37.62
C THR A 133 24.05 -11.75 38.54
N ALA A 134 23.74 -11.79 39.83
CA ALA A 134 24.66 -11.47 40.90
C ALA A 134 24.90 -12.76 41.70
N GLU A 135 25.87 -13.57 41.29
CA GLU A 135 26.42 -14.61 42.15
C GLU A 135 27.95 -14.52 42.16
N THR A 136 28.42 -13.70 43.10
CA THR A 136 29.61 -14.02 43.89
C THR A 136 29.37 -15.37 44.57
N THR A 137 30.19 -16.38 44.27
CA THR A 137 30.52 -17.42 45.24
C THR A 137 32.02 -17.69 45.24
N SER A 138 32.58 -17.47 46.42
CA SER A 138 33.94 -17.84 46.79
C SER A 138 34.05 -19.33 47.08
N ASN A 139 35.26 -19.84 46.82
CA ASN A 139 36.06 -20.79 47.60
C ASN A 139 36.02 -22.31 47.36
N HIS A 140 37.27 -22.80 47.26
CA HIS A 140 37.89 -24.00 47.81
C HIS A 140 37.86 -25.30 47.00
N GLU A 141 39.01 -25.62 46.40
CA GLU A 141 39.87 -26.75 46.80
C GLU A 141 41.35 -26.40 46.57
#